data_AF-A0A9N9AMF2-F1
#
_entry.id   AF-A0A9N9AMF2-F1
#
_cell.length_a   1.000
_cell.length_b   1.000
_cell.length_c   1.000
_cell.angle_alpha   90.00
_cell.angle_beta   90.00
_cell.angle_gamma   90.00
#
_symmetry.space_group_name_H-M   'P 1'
#
loop_
_entity.id
_entity.type
_entity.pdbx_description
1 polymer ?
#
loop_
_entity_poly.entity_id
_entity_poly.type
_entity_poly.pdbx_seq_one_letter_code
_entity_poly.pdbx_strand_id
1 'polypeptide(L)'
;MPAISRIYGNLWTKHRYPSEEVCQDFLRGICKRGTSCRYLHSIKKSIVCKHWLRGLCMLEDQCEYLHEYNLQKLPKCVNYVVFGVCLSPNCVFAHGDYNIEICEDFERGLCVKGPNCKKKHVKKAACASFIAGNCPKGVACSEFQ
;
A
#
# COMPACT_ATOMS: atom_id res chain seq x y z
N MET A 1 -22.35 12.42 -36.15
CA MET A 1 -22.85 13.80 -36.41
C MET A 1 -24.37 13.73 -36.48
N PRO A 2 -25.19 14.68 -35.98
CA PRO A 2 -24.93 16.05 -35.45
C PRO A 2 -25.37 16.23 -33.95
N ALA A 3 -24.77 17.12 -33.15
CA ALA A 3 -24.96 18.58 -32.89
C ALA A 3 -26.06 18.94 -31.86
N ILE A 4 -25.69 19.34 -30.64
CA ILE A 4 -25.70 20.72 -30.07
C ILE A 4 -27.10 21.29 -29.73
N SER A 5 -27.35 21.58 -28.43
CA SER A 5 -27.80 22.92 -27.99
C SER A 5 -27.82 23.07 -26.47
N ARG A 6 -27.11 24.10 -26.00
CA ARG A 6 -27.13 24.69 -24.65
C ARG A 6 -28.55 25.13 -24.25
N ILE A 7 -28.76 25.20 -22.93
CA ILE A 7 -29.53 26.19 -22.14
C ILE A 7 -30.44 25.47 -21.13
N TYR A 8 -29.96 25.27 -19.90
CA TYR A 8 -30.64 25.46 -18.60
C TYR A 8 -29.49 25.48 -17.58
N GLY A 9 -29.20 26.58 -16.87
CA GLY A 9 -30.08 27.09 -15.84
C GLY A 9 -29.86 26.31 -14.54
N ASN A 10 -28.83 26.71 -13.78
CA ASN A 10 -28.67 26.61 -12.32
C ASN A 10 -29.50 25.53 -11.58
N LEU A 11 -28.90 24.38 -11.23
CA LEU A 11 -29.36 23.54 -10.10
C LEU A 11 -28.31 22.53 -9.60
N TRP A 12 -27.06 22.95 -9.35
CA TRP A 12 -26.09 22.12 -8.62
C TRP A 12 -26.16 22.41 -7.12
N THR A 13 -27.30 22.10 -6.50
CA THR A 13 -27.40 22.06 -5.04
C THR A 13 -27.59 20.63 -4.55
N LYS A 14 -26.63 20.23 -3.72
CA LYS A 14 -26.65 19.24 -2.61
C LYS A 14 -25.57 18.17 -2.77
N HIS A 15 -24.38 18.50 -2.26
CA HIS A 15 -23.32 17.54 -1.94
C HIS A 15 -23.89 16.42 -1.06
N ARG A 16 -23.99 15.21 -1.61
CA ARG A 16 -24.59 14.04 -0.95
C ARG A 16 -23.59 12.93 -0.64
N TYR A 17 -22.29 13.25 -0.50
CA TYR A 17 -21.28 12.29 -0.06
C TYR A 17 -20.30 12.95 0.92
N PRO A 18 -20.03 12.34 2.09
CA PRO A 18 -18.99 12.81 3.02
C PRO A 18 -17.63 12.73 2.31
N SER A 19 -16.82 13.79 2.41
CA SER A 19 -15.50 13.80 1.78
C SER A 19 -14.58 12.81 2.49
N GLU A 20 -13.78 12.04 1.75
CA GLU A 20 -12.75 11.16 2.32
C GLU A 20 -11.60 11.93 2.99
N GLU A 21 -11.54 13.25 2.78
CA GLU A 21 -10.55 14.14 3.35
C GLU A 21 -10.74 14.33 4.85
N VAL A 22 -9.63 14.26 5.59
CA VAL A 22 -9.60 14.52 7.03
C VAL A 22 -9.79 16.01 7.29
N CYS A 23 -10.64 16.32 8.28
CA CYS A 23 -10.88 17.69 8.70
C CYS A 23 -9.61 18.32 9.29
N GLN A 24 -9.07 19.35 8.65
CA GLN A 24 -7.86 20.02 9.13
C GLN A 24 -8.08 20.71 10.49
N ASP A 25 -9.27 21.26 10.73
CA ASP A 25 -9.63 21.88 12.02
C ASP A 25 -9.70 20.84 13.15
N PHE A 26 -10.09 19.61 12.84
CA PHE A 26 -10.15 18.50 13.80
C PHE A 26 -8.74 18.06 14.19
N LEU A 27 -7.84 17.95 13.21
CA LEU A 27 -6.42 17.67 13.48
C LEU A 27 -5.77 18.71 14.38
N ARG A 28 -6.23 19.97 14.30
CA ARG A 28 -5.77 21.08 15.15
C ARG A 28 -6.53 21.19 16.49
N GLY A 29 -7.52 20.35 16.73
CA GLY A 29 -8.35 20.37 17.95
C GLY A 29 -9.32 21.55 18.06
N ILE A 30 -9.56 22.31 16.98
CA ILE A 30 -10.42 23.52 16.98
C ILE A 30 -11.77 23.32 16.29
N CYS A 31 -12.03 22.15 15.70
CA CYS A 31 -13.27 21.90 14.97
C CYS A 31 -14.49 21.84 15.91
N LYS A 32 -15.42 22.79 15.76
CA LYS A 32 -16.68 22.83 16.52
C LYS A 32 -17.85 22.09 15.85
N ARG A 33 -17.65 21.53 14.66
CA ARG A 33 -18.71 20.89 13.86
C ARG A 33 -19.07 19.48 14.34
N GLY A 34 -18.21 18.84 15.13
CA GLY A 34 -18.44 17.50 15.67
C GLY A 34 -18.78 16.48 14.59
N THR A 35 -19.79 15.64 14.84
CA THR A 35 -20.32 14.64 13.89
C THR A 35 -21.03 15.24 12.67
N SER A 36 -21.39 16.53 12.73
CA SER A 36 -21.97 17.27 11.60
C SER A 36 -20.90 17.83 10.66
N CYS A 37 -19.61 17.57 10.91
CA CYS A 37 -18.54 17.97 10.00
C CYS A 37 -18.61 17.17 8.70
N ARG A 38 -18.58 17.86 7.56
CA ARG A 38 -18.55 17.23 6.23
C ARG A 38 -17.25 16.44 5.93
N TYR A 39 -16.21 16.68 6.72
CA TYR A 39 -14.86 16.12 6.61
C TYR A 39 -14.62 15.10 7.74
N LEU A 40 -13.73 14.14 7.52
CA LEU A 40 -13.52 13.01 8.43
C LEU A 40 -12.86 13.46 9.75
N HIS A 41 -13.43 13.05 10.89
CA HIS A 41 -12.88 13.24 12.25
C HIS A 41 -12.24 11.94 12.77
N SER A 42 -11.46 11.29 11.91
CA SER A 42 -10.74 10.06 12.23
C SER A 42 -9.50 9.98 11.35
N ILE A 43 -8.37 9.65 11.97
CA ILE A 43 -7.13 9.38 11.25
C ILE A 43 -7.05 7.88 11.07
N LYS A 44 -6.99 7.40 9.81
CA LYS A 44 -6.79 5.98 9.52
C LYS A 44 -5.39 5.59 9.98
N LYS A 45 -5.29 4.84 11.09
CA LYS A 45 -4.03 4.30 11.60
C LYS A 45 -3.55 3.17 10.67
N SER A 46 -2.31 3.26 10.18
CA SER A 46 -1.81 2.38 9.11
C SER A 46 -0.84 1.30 9.58
N ILE A 47 -0.18 1.49 10.73
CA ILE A 47 0.85 0.58 11.26
C ILE A 47 0.47 0.20 12.69
N VAL A 48 0.63 -1.08 13.02
CA VAL A 48 0.38 -1.62 14.37
C VAL A 48 1.38 -1.08 15.39
N CYS A 49 0.88 -0.69 16.56
CA CYS A 49 1.69 -0.19 17.67
C CYS A 49 2.55 -1.31 18.27
N LYS A 50 3.88 -1.16 18.19
CA LYS A 50 4.82 -2.14 18.78
C LYS A 50 4.71 -2.27 20.30
N HIS A 51 4.26 -1.22 21.00
CA HIS A 51 4.11 -1.21 22.46
C HIS A 51 2.80 -1.90 22.88
N TRP A 52 1.72 -1.67 22.12
CA TRP A 52 0.43 -2.32 22.35
C TRP A 52 0.51 -3.83 22.20
N LEU A 53 1.25 -4.32 21.20
CA LEU A 53 1.52 -5.76 21.02
C LEU A 53 2.14 -6.44 22.25
N ARG A 54 2.73 -5.65 23.17
CA ARG A 54 3.35 -6.12 24.41
C ARG A 54 2.54 -5.75 25.66
N GLY A 55 1.40 -5.09 25.51
CA GLY A 55 0.61 -4.54 26.63
C GLY A 55 1.27 -3.36 27.34
N LEU A 56 2.18 -2.64 26.68
CA LEU A 56 2.99 -1.54 27.27
C LEU A 56 2.62 -0.15 26.74
N CYS A 57 1.55 -0.03 25.94
CA CYS A 57 1.15 1.27 25.41
C CYS A 57 0.27 2.02 26.42
N MET A 58 0.72 3.19 26.88
CA MET A 58 -0.01 4.03 27.83
C MET A 58 -0.92 5.08 27.18
N LEU A 59 -0.86 5.22 25.85
CA LEU A 59 -1.61 6.23 25.09
C LEU A 59 -3.00 5.77 24.67
N GLU A 60 -3.30 4.47 24.77
CA GLU A 60 -4.60 3.88 24.43
C GLU A 60 -5.16 4.43 23.11
N ASP A 61 -6.33 5.06 23.13
CA ASP A 61 -7.01 5.60 21.95
C ASP A 61 -6.26 6.78 21.31
N GLN A 62 -5.46 7.51 22.09
CA GLN A 62 -4.64 8.62 21.62
C GLN A 62 -3.35 8.16 20.92
N CYS A 63 -3.04 6.86 20.91
CA CYS A 63 -1.87 6.36 20.19
C CYS A 63 -2.02 6.59 18.68
N GLU A 64 -1.01 7.15 18.01
CA GLU A 64 -1.06 7.35 16.55
C GLU A 64 -1.06 6.02 15.77
N TYR A 65 -0.63 4.95 16.43
CA TYR A 65 -0.51 3.61 15.86
C TYR A 65 -1.75 2.75 16.14
N LEU A 66 -1.97 1.77 15.27
CA LEU A 66 -3.12 0.86 15.33
C LEU A 66 -2.99 -0.09 16.54
N HIS A 67 -4.05 -0.15 17.35
CA HIS A 67 -4.20 -1.10 18.46
C HIS A 67 -5.09 -2.28 18.03
N GLU A 68 -4.71 -2.93 16.94
CA GLU A 68 -5.39 -4.08 16.36
C GLU A 68 -4.34 -5.07 15.86
N TYR A 69 -4.59 -6.36 16.03
CA TYR A 69 -3.67 -7.39 15.56
C TYR A 69 -3.87 -7.62 14.06
N ASN A 70 -3.05 -6.95 13.25
CA ASN A 70 -3.10 -7.09 11.80
C ASN A 70 -1.69 -7.39 11.27
N LEU A 71 -1.47 -8.65 10.84
CA LEU A 71 -0.19 -9.14 10.32
C LEU A 71 0.32 -8.36 9.11
N GLN A 72 -0.59 -7.87 8.27
CA GLN A 72 -0.20 -7.08 7.11
C GLN A 72 0.39 -5.75 7.56
N LYS A 73 -0.15 -5.12 8.60
CA LYS A 73 0.25 -3.78 9.06
C LYS A 73 1.32 -3.77 10.16
N LEU A 74 2.01 -4.88 10.39
CA LEU A 74 3.06 -4.95 11.40
C LEU A 74 4.26 -4.06 11.05
N PRO A 75 4.90 -3.44 12.05
CA PRO A 75 6.09 -2.64 11.80
C PRO A 75 7.26 -3.53 11.35
N LYS A 76 8.25 -2.89 10.70
CA LYS A 76 9.45 -3.58 10.22
C LYS A 76 10.27 -4.13 11.39
N CYS A 77 10.88 -5.30 11.19
CA CYS A 77 11.82 -5.83 12.15
C CYS A 77 13.10 -4.99 12.15
N VAL A 78 13.46 -4.43 13.32
CA VAL A 78 14.66 -3.59 13.46
C VAL A 78 15.93 -4.39 13.15
N ASN A 79 16.06 -5.62 13.64
CA ASN A 79 17.25 -6.44 13.41
C ASN A 79 17.44 -6.75 11.92
N TYR A 80 16.36 -7.14 11.25
CA TYR A 80 16.42 -7.42 9.82
C TYR A 80 16.74 -6.17 8.99
N VAL A 81 16.17 -5.01 9.33
CA VAL A 81 16.46 -3.75 8.64
C VAL A 81 17.91 -3.30 8.84
N VAL A 82 18.43 -3.44 10.06
CA VAL A 82 19.78 -2.94 10.41
C VAL A 82 20.88 -3.90 9.97
N PHE A 83 20.67 -5.21 10.17
CA PHE A 83 21.72 -6.22 9.97
C PHE A 83 21.47 -7.13 8.76
N GLY A 84 20.31 -7.03 8.10
CA GLY A 84 19.91 -7.94 7.01
C GLY A 84 19.50 -9.33 7.49
N VAL A 85 19.56 -9.60 8.80
CA VAL A 85 19.28 -10.90 9.40
C VAL A 85 18.49 -10.74 10.70
N CYS A 86 17.58 -11.67 10.95
CA CYS A 86 16.88 -11.78 12.23
C CYS A 86 16.98 -13.22 12.74
N LEU A 87 17.51 -13.38 13.95
CA LEU A 87 17.73 -14.68 14.59
C LEU A 87 16.50 -15.21 15.34
N SER A 88 15.44 -14.41 15.44
CA SER A 88 14.22 -14.85 16.14
C SER A 88 13.42 -15.78 15.22
N PRO A 89 13.25 -17.07 15.59
CA PRO A 89 12.63 -18.07 14.71
C PRO A 89 11.15 -17.77 14.42
N ASN A 90 10.45 -17.12 15.35
CA ASN A 90 9.04 -16.75 15.24
C ASN A 90 8.88 -15.21 15.30
N CYS A 91 9.71 -14.48 14.55
CA CYS A 91 9.60 -13.03 14.51
C CYS A 91 8.28 -12.60 13.87
N VAL A 92 7.43 -11.91 14.63
CA VAL A 92 6.17 -11.38 14.12
C VAL A 92 6.37 -10.13 13.25
N PHE A 93 7.49 -9.42 13.40
CA PHE A 93 7.74 -8.19 12.66
C PHE A 93 8.10 -8.47 11.19
N ALA A 94 7.80 -7.51 10.31
CA ALA A 94 7.98 -7.73 8.88
C ALA A 94 9.47 -7.91 8.50
N HIS A 95 9.80 -9.06 7.90
CA HIS A 95 11.06 -9.41 7.25
C HIS A 95 10.88 -9.39 5.73
N GLY A 96 10.85 -8.20 5.15
CA GLY A 96 10.69 -8.06 3.71
C GLY A 96 10.17 -6.70 3.31
N ASP A 97 10.17 -6.49 2.00
CA ASP A 97 9.69 -5.28 1.38
C ASP A 97 8.17 -5.34 1.22
N TYR A 98 7.50 -4.53 2.02
CA TYR A 98 6.06 -4.30 1.98
C TYR A 98 5.61 -3.85 0.57
N ASN A 99 4.62 -4.54 -0.03
CA ASN A 99 3.85 -4.16 -1.23
C ASN A 99 4.54 -3.14 -2.17
N ILE A 100 5.79 -3.39 -2.53
CA ILE A 100 6.44 -2.59 -3.57
C ILE A 100 5.76 -3.03 -4.86
N GLU A 101 5.02 -2.12 -5.48
CA GLU A 101 4.43 -2.34 -6.79
C GLU A 101 5.45 -2.99 -7.70
N ILE A 102 5.03 -4.06 -8.39
CA ILE A 102 5.87 -4.70 -9.39
C ILE A 102 6.15 -3.65 -10.47
N CYS A 103 7.42 -3.56 -10.89
CA CYS A 103 7.78 -2.70 -12.00
C CYS A 103 7.20 -3.28 -13.28
N GLU A 104 6.12 -2.70 -13.78
CA GLU A 104 5.48 -3.09 -15.04
C GLU A 104 6.47 -3.04 -16.22
N ASP A 105 7.38 -2.06 -16.25
CA ASP A 105 8.41 -1.96 -17.28
C ASP A 105 9.39 -3.15 -17.23
N PHE A 106 9.79 -3.56 -16.02
CA PHE A 106 10.66 -4.74 -15.84
C PHE A 106 9.91 -6.03 -16.14
N GLU A 107 8.62 -6.11 -15.81
CA GLU A 107 7.78 -7.25 -16.15
C GLU A 107 7.62 -7.44 -17.67
N ARG A 108 7.64 -6.34 -18.44
CA ARG A 108 7.68 -6.36 -19.91
C ARG A 108 9.06 -6.69 -20.49
N GLY A 109 10.09 -6.74 -19.65
CA GLY A 109 11.43 -7.25 -20.00
C GLY A 109 12.57 -6.41 -19.41
N LEU A 110 12.55 -5.09 -19.59
CA LEU A 110 13.65 -4.22 -19.19
C LEU A 110 13.12 -2.89 -18.63
N CYS A 111 13.60 -2.51 -17.45
CA CYS A 111 13.31 -1.20 -16.88
C CYS A 111 14.45 -0.21 -17.18
N VAL A 112 14.14 0.93 -17.79
CA VAL A 112 15.13 2.00 -18.10
C VAL A 112 15.79 2.60 -16.86
N LYS A 113 15.14 2.52 -15.69
CA LYS A 113 15.70 2.97 -14.40
C LYS A 113 16.71 1.96 -13.83
N GLY A 114 16.77 0.75 -14.39
CA GLY A 114 17.70 -0.30 -14.01
C GLY A 114 17.74 -0.52 -12.49
N PRO A 115 18.93 -0.62 -11.87
CA PRO A 115 19.07 -0.86 -10.44
C PRO A 115 18.54 0.27 -9.55
N ASN A 116 18.28 1.46 -10.10
CA ASN A 116 17.75 2.61 -9.35
C ASN A 116 16.21 2.66 -9.37
N CYS A 117 15.53 1.64 -9.91
CA CYS A 117 14.08 1.60 -9.92
C CYS A 117 13.51 1.42 -8.50
N LYS A 118 12.53 2.27 -8.14
CA LYS A 118 11.85 2.21 -6.83
C LYS A 118 10.79 1.10 -6.76
N LYS A 119 10.47 0.46 -7.89
CA LYS A 119 9.49 -0.64 -8.02
C LYS A 119 10.21 -1.99 -8.02
N LYS A 120 9.52 -3.07 -7.64
CA LYS A 120 10.14 -4.40 -7.50
C LYS A 120 10.41 -5.01 -8.87
N HIS A 121 11.66 -5.38 -9.14
CA HIS A 121 12.05 -6.17 -10.30
C HIS A 121 11.97 -7.66 -9.95
N VAL A 122 10.96 -8.36 -10.49
CA VAL A 122 10.78 -9.80 -10.30
C VAL A 122 11.33 -10.52 -11.53
N LYS A 123 12.43 -11.27 -11.37
CA LYS A 123 12.95 -12.13 -12.43
C LYS A 123 12.07 -13.38 -12.52
N LYS A 124 11.49 -13.65 -13.69
CA LYS A 124 10.82 -14.93 -13.96
C LYS A 124 11.89 -15.97 -14.21
N ALA A 125 11.66 -17.20 -13.74
CA ALA A 125 12.56 -18.31 -14.02
C ALA A 125 12.26 -18.80 -15.43
N ALA A 126 13.24 -18.74 -16.31
CA ALA A 126 13.11 -19.26 -17.66
C ALA A 126 12.96 -20.79 -17.63
N CYS A 127 12.12 -21.32 -18.51
CA CYS A 127 11.89 -22.75 -18.67
C CYS A 127 13.19 -23.44 -19.10
N ALA A 128 13.73 -24.28 -18.22
CA ALA A 128 15.00 -24.98 -18.47
C ALA A 128 14.93 -25.85 -19.74
N SER A 129 13.82 -26.55 -19.98
CA SER A 129 13.61 -27.35 -21.19
C SER A 129 13.48 -26.50 -22.45
N PHE A 130 12.99 -25.27 -22.32
CA PHE A 130 12.95 -24.35 -23.45
C PHE A 130 14.38 -23.90 -23.80
N ILE A 131 15.17 -23.51 -22.81
CA ILE A 131 16.59 -23.18 -22.98
C ILE A 131 17.38 -24.37 -23.56
N ALA A 132 17.05 -25.60 -23.14
CA ALA A 132 17.66 -26.83 -23.66
C ALA A 132 17.14 -27.25 -25.05
N GLY A 133 16.18 -26.52 -25.64
CA GLY A 133 15.66 -26.78 -26.98
C GLY A 133 14.69 -27.95 -27.10
N ASN A 134 14.25 -28.55 -25.98
CA ASN A 134 13.38 -29.72 -25.97
C ASN A 134 12.01 -29.48 -25.29
N CYS A 135 11.59 -28.22 -25.14
CA CYS A 135 10.29 -27.91 -24.58
C CYS A 135 9.16 -28.32 -25.54
N PRO A 136 8.21 -29.17 -25.12
CA PRO A 136 7.10 -29.61 -25.96
C PRO A 136 6.14 -28.48 -26.33
N LYS A 137 6.14 -27.37 -25.56
CA LYS A 137 5.36 -26.16 -25.85
C LYS A 137 6.09 -25.21 -26.81
N GLY A 138 7.40 -25.42 -27.06
CA GLY A 138 8.21 -24.54 -27.88
C GLY A 138 8.02 -23.07 -27.52
N VAL A 139 7.89 -22.22 -28.55
CA VAL A 139 7.71 -20.76 -28.41
C VAL A 139 6.41 -20.35 -27.69
N ALA A 140 5.47 -21.28 -27.51
CA ALA A 140 4.24 -21.05 -26.74
C ALA A 140 4.41 -21.31 -25.23
N CYS A 141 5.64 -21.55 -24.74
CA CYS A 141 5.91 -21.74 -23.33
C CYS A 141 5.72 -20.43 -22.54
N SER A 142 4.84 -20.44 -21.54
CA SER A 142 4.55 -19.28 -20.67
C SER A 142 5.73 -18.80 -19.82
N GLU A 143 6.79 -19.61 -19.73
CA GLU A 143 8.03 -19.35 -18.99
C GLU A 143 9.23 -19.22 -19.96
N PHE A 144 8.99 -18.81 -21.21
CA PHE A 144 10.05 -18.61 -22.22
C PHE A 144 11.08 -17.50 -21.88
N GLN A 145 10.90 -16.78 -20.78
CA GLN A 145 11.60 -15.53 -20.46
C GLN A 145 12.45 -15.62 -19.21
#